data_AF-I1P1V6-F1
#
_entry.id   AF-I1P1V6-F1
#
_cell.length_a   1.000
_cell.length_b   1.000
_cell.length_c   1.000
_cell.angle_alpha   90.00
_cell.angle_beta   90.00
_cell.angle_gamma   90.00
#
_symmetry.space_group_name_H-M   'P 1'
#
loop_
_entity.id
_entity.type
_entity.pdbx_description
1 polymer ?
#
loop_
_entity_poly.entity_id
_entity_poly.type
_entity_poly.pdbx_seq_one_letter_code
_entity_poly.pdbx_strand_id
1 'polypeptide(L)'
;MKCIAMHPEASAVAPALLDMIRSRAVSHHPEAYVRRSVLFAASCILIALHPSYVASSLIEGNQDVSTGLEWIRTWALHVAETDPDTECTSMAMTCLRLHSEMALQTSRALESADHSKA
;
A
#
# COMPACT_ATOMS: atom_id res chain seq x y z
N MET A 1 25.67 7.92 5.74
CA MET A 1 24.72 8.60 4.84
C MET A 1 24.39 7.63 3.71
N LYS A 2 23.39 6.77 3.88
CA LYS A 2 22.91 5.93 2.78
C LYS A 2 21.92 6.78 1.99
N CYS A 3 22.37 7.31 0.86
CA CYS A 3 21.44 7.81 -0.15
C CYS A 3 20.60 6.61 -0.59
N ILE A 4 19.44 6.43 0.05
CA ILE A 4 18.39 5.57 -0.46
C ILE A 4 17.99 6.27 -1.75
N ALA A 5 18.35 5.67 -2.90
CA ALA A 5 17.79 6.09 -4.16
C ALA A 5 16.27 5.99 -3.98
N MET A 6 15.60 7.13 -3.79
CA MET A 6 14.17 7.24 -3.98
C MET A 6 13.95 6.70 -5.38
N HIS A 7 13.31 5.54 -5.56
CA HIS A 7 12.87 5.13 -6.89
C HIS A 7 11.73 6.09 -7.24
N PRO A 8 11.99 7.20 -7.97
CA PRO A 8 10.99 8.23 -8.17
C PRO A 8 9.86 7.66 -9.03
N GLU A 9 10.23 6.73 -9.90
CA GLU A 9 9.38 5.92 -10.77
C GLU A 9 8.32 5.14 -9.98
N ALA A 10 8.67 4.52 -8.85
CA ALA A 10 7.71 3.77 -8.04
C ALA A 10 6.67 4.70 -7.42
N SER A 11 7.10 5.87 -6.96
CA SER A 11 6.19 6.90 -6.40
C SER A 11 5.32 7.54 -7.49
N ALA A 12 5.85 7.69 -8.71
CA ALA A 12 5.11 8.23 -9.85
C ALA A 12 4.03 7.27 -10.38
N VAL A 13 4.29 5.96 -10.35
CA VAL A 13 3.38 4.94 -10.91
C VAL A 13 2.36 4.43 -9.88
N ALA A 14 2.67 4.52 -8.58
CA ALA A 14 1.80 4.02 -7.51
C ALA A 14 0.35 4.56 -7.56
N PRO A 15 0.08 5.87 -7.77
CA PRO A 15 -1.29 6.37 -7.83
C PRO A 15 -2.11 5.75 -8.98
N ALA A 16 -1.53 5.65 -10.18
CA ALA A 16 -2.20 5.07 -11.33
C ALA A 16 -2.47 3.56 -11.15
N LEU A 17 -1.53 2.83 -10.53
CA LEU A 17 -1.73 1.42 -10.20
C LEU A 17 -2.82 1.26 -9.13
N LEU A 18 -2.83 2.10 -8.09
CA LEU A 18 -3.86 2.11 -7.05
C LEU A 18 -5.25 2.29 -7.68
N ASP A 19 -5.41 3.24 -8.59
CA ASP A 19 -6.70 3.46 -9.27
C ASP A 19 -7.12 2.27 -10.15
N MET A 20 -6.17 1.66 -10.87
CA MET A 20 -6.44 0.48 -11.68
C MET A 20 -6.92 -0.71 -10.81
N ILE A 21 -6.20 -1.02 -9.72
CA ILE A 21 -6.55 -2.15 -8.86
C ILE A 21 -7.86 -1.92 -8.08
N ARG A 22 -8.22 -0.66 -7.83
CA ARG A 22 -9.47 -0.25 -7.19
C ARG A 22 -10.71 -0.53 -8.02
N SER A 23 -10.55 -0.64 -9.35
CA SER A 23 -11.66 -0.98 -10.23
C SER A 23 -12.31 -2.28 -9.79
N ARG A 24 -13.64 -2.27 -9.68
CA ARG A 24 -14.42 -3.45 -9.29
C ARG A 24 -14.23 -4.61 -10.26
N ALA A 25 -13.99 -4.29 -11.53
CA ALA A 25 -13.71 -5.28 -12.56
C ALA A 25 -12.48 -6.13 -12.21
N VAL A 26 -11.51 -5.59 -11.47
CA VAL A 26 -10.25 -6.28 -11.14
C VAL A 26 -10.28 -6.80 -9.69
N SER A 27 -10.66 -5.95 -8.73
CA SER A 27 -10.65 -6.27 -7.29
C SER A 27 -11.68 -7.31 -6.85
N HIS A 28 -12.80 -7.44 -7.59
CA HIS A 28 -13.88 -8.38 -7.29
C HIS A 28 -14.11 -9.36 -8.45
N HIS A 29 -13.07 -9.62 -9.24
CA HIS A 29 -13.15 -10.51 -10.39
C HIS A 29 -13.54 -11.93 -9.95
N PRO A 30 -14.42 -12.64 -10.68
CA PRO A 30 -14.85 -13.99 -10.30
C PRO A 30 -13.69 -15.00 -10.20
N GLU A 31 -12.70 -14.86 -11.08
CA GLU A 31 -11.53 -15.72 -11.18
C GLU A 31 -10.50 -15.40 -10.09
N ALA A 32 -10.17 -16.41 -9.28
CA ALA A 32 -9.23 -16.27 -8.18
C ALA A 32 -7.84 -15.79 -8.62
N TYR A 33 -7.33 -16.26 -9.76
CA TYR A 33 -6.00 -15.84 -10.25
C TYR A 33 -5.92 -14.33 -10.52
N VAL A 34 -7.02 -13.69 -10.90
CA VAL A 34 -7.06 -12.23 -11.07
C VAL A 34 -6.96 -11.56 -9.71
N ARG A 35 -7.77 -11.98 -8.73
CA ARG A 35 -7.73 -11.44 -7.36
C ARG A 35 -6.37 -11.62 -6.71
N ARG A 36 -5.72 -12.77 -6.89
CA ARG A 36 -4.32 -13.02 -6.46
C ARG A 36 -3.35 -12.02 -7.12
N SER A 37 -3.52 -11.73 -8.41
CA SER A 37 -2.71 -10.74 -9.11
C SER A 37 -2.91 -9.33 -8.54
N VAL A 38 -4.13 -8.98 -8.14
CA VAL A 38 -4.43 -7.72 -7.44
C VAL A 38 -3.74 -7.65 -6.08
N LEU A 39 -3.82 -8.71 -5.27
CA LEU A 39 -3.15 -8.80 -3.96
C LEU A 39 -1.62 -8.69 -4.10
N PHE A 40 -1.06 -9.32 -5.13
CA PHE A 40 0.35 -9.21 -5.45
C PHE A 40 0.74 -7.77 -5.80
N ALA A 41 -0.01 -7.12 -6.71
CA ALA A 41 0.23 -5.73 -7.07
C ALA A 41 0.12 -4.78 -5.86
N ALA A 42 -0.90 -4.96 -5.01
CA ALA A 42 -1.05 -4.21 -3.77
C ALA A 42 0.16 -4.40 -2.83
N SER A 43 0.64 -5.64 -2.69
CA SER A 43 1.84 -5.94 -1.89
C SER A 43 3.10 -5.29 -2.47
N CYS A 44 3.25 -5.27 -3.80
CA CYS A 44 4.35 -4.55 -4.46
C CYS A 44 4.31 -3.05 -4.16
N ILE A 45 3.13 -2.43 -4.18
CA ILE A 45 2.97 -1.01 -3.84
C ILE A 45 3.44 -0.76 -2.40
N LEU A 46 3.01 -1.58 -1.45
CA LEU A 46 3.38 -1.45 -0.02
C LEU A 46 4.89 -1.63 0.23
N ILE A 47 5.57 -2.44 -0.59
CA ILE A 47 7.02 -2.66 -0.49
C ILE A 47 7.81 -1.56 -1.20
N ALA A 48 7.32 -1.09 -2.34
CA ALA A 48 8.04 -0.14 -3.20
C ALA A 48 7.86 1.32 -2.77
N LEU A 49 6.74 1.66 -2.12
CA LEU A 49 6.53 3.00 -1.57
C LEU A 49 7.45 3.24 -0.38
N HIS A 50 8.29 4.26 -0.49
CA HIS A 50 9.20 4.61 0.59
C HIS A 50 8.43 5.31 1.73
N PRO A 51 8.63 4.91 3.01
CA PRO A 51 7.93 5.51 4.15
C PRO A 51 8.08 7.04 4.24
N SER A 52 9.24 7.60 3.88
CA SER A 52 9.43 9.06 3.87
C SER A 52 8.60 9.78 2.81
N TYR A 53 8.31 9.15 1.67
CA TYR A 53 7.41 9.72 0.66
C TYR A 53 5.97 9.78 1.18
N VAL A 54 5.53 8.70 1.84
CA VAL A 54 4.21 8.67 2.48
C VAL A 54 4.12 9.71 3.59
N ALA A 55 5.13 9.79 4.46
CA ALA A 55 5.22 10.80 5.53
C ALA A 55 5.18 12.24 4.97
N SER A 56 5.94 12.52 3.91
CA SER A 56 5.95 13.85 3.28
C SER A 56 4.60 14.18 2.65
N SER A 57 3.99 13.22 1.95
CA SER A 57 2.65 13.38 1.36
C SER A 57 1.59 13.68 2.43
N LEU A 58 1.69 13.04 3.60
CA LEU A 58 0.80 13.31 4.75
C LEU A 58 1.02 14.71 5.32
N ILE A 59 2.27 15.17 5.48
CA ILE A 59 2.59 16.52 5.95
C ILE A 59 2.10 17.58 4.97
N GLU A 60 2.24 17.34 3.67
CA GLU A 60 1.80 18.22 2.60
C GLU A 60 0.26 18.20 2.40
N GLY A 61 -0.45 17.32 3.11
CA GLY A 61 -1.90 17.19 3.02
C GLY A 61 -2.39 16.53 1.73
N ASN A 62 -1.51 15.83 0.99
CA ASN A 62 -1.88 15.06 -0.18
C ASN A 62 -2.59 13.76 0.23
N GLN A 63 -3.91 13.74 0.06
CA GLN A 63 -4.75 12.63 0.50
C GLN A 63 -4.78 11.45 -0.47
N ASP A 64 -4.30 11.59 -1.72
CA ASP A 64 -4.46 10.56 -2.75
C ASP A 64 -3.76 9.26 -2.35
N VAL A 65 -2.50 9.37 -1.90
CA VAL A 65 -1.71 8.22 -1.43
C VAL A 65 -2.35 7.60 -0.19
N SER A 66 -2.74 8.41 0.80
CA SER A 66 -3.37 7.91 2.03
C SER A 66 -4.71 7.20 1.77
N THR A 67 -5.51 7.71 0.82
CA THR A 67 -6.79 7.13 0.41
C THR A 67 -6.59 5.79 -0.29
N GLY A 68 -5.59 5.70 -1.17
CA GLY A 68 -5.24 4.46 -1.84
C GLY A 68 -4.73 3.38 -0.88
N LEU A 69 -3.88 3.76 0.08
CA LEU A 69 -3.36 2.84 1.10
C LEU A 69 -4.46 2.34 2.04
N GLU A 70 -5.35 3.23 2.49
CA GLU A 70 -6.50 2.83 3.32
C GLU A 70 -7.47 1.92 2.56
N TRP A 71 -7.65 2.16 1.25
CA TRP A 71 -8.40 1.24 0.41
C TRP A 71 -7.74 -0.15 0.34
N ILE A 72 -6.42 -0.24 0.16
CA ILE A 72 -5.70 -1.53 0.17
C ILE A 72 -5.98 -2.26 1.48
N ARG A 73 -5.87 -1.56 2.61
CA ARG A 73 -6.13 -2.14 3.94
C ARG A 73 -7.55 -2.70 4.04
N THR A 74 -8.55 -1.88 3.71
CA THR A 74 -9.97 -2.27 3.83
C THR A 74 -10.31 -3.44 2.89
N TRP A 75 -9.83 -3.38 1.65
CA TRP A 75 -10.07 -4.43 0.67
C TRP A 75 -9.35 -5.74 1.04
N ALA A 76 -8.09 -5.69 1.47
CA ALA A 76 -7.37 -6.88 1.91
C ALA A 76 -8.01 -7.52 3.16
N LEU A 77 -8.52 -6.72 4.10
CA LEU A 77 -9.28 -7.23 5.24
C LEU A 77 -10.54 -8.00 4.78
N HIS A 78 -11.30 -7.42 3.85
CA HIS A 78 -12.47 -8.07 3.29
C HIS A 78 -12.13 -9.40 2.60
N VAL A 79 -11.06 -9.43 1.79
CA VAL A 79 -10.60 -10.67 1.12
C VAL A 79 -10.15 -11.71 2.15
N ALA A 80 -9.43 -11.31 3.19
CA ALA A 80 -8.98 -12.22 4.23
C ALA A 80 -10.15 -12.88 4.99
N GLU A 81 -11.27 -12.17 5.15
CA GLU A 81 -12.44 -12.66 5.89
C GLU A 81 -13.43 -13.44 5.03
N THR A 82 -13.55 -13.11 3.74
CA THR A 82 -14.70 -13.54 2.92
C THR A 82 -14.34 -14.29 1.64
N ASP A 83 -13.09 -14.27 1.19
CA ASP A 83 -12.72 -14.91 -0.07
C ASP A 83 -12.78 -16.45 0.04
N PRO A 84 -13.44 -17.15 -0.90
CA PRO A 84 -13.50 -18.60 -0.89
C PRO A 84 -12.16 -19.27 -1.23
N ASP A 85 -11.22 -18.53 -1.82
CA ASP A 85 -9.91 -19.03 -2.21
C ASP A 85 -8.88 -18.84 -1.08
N THR A 86 -8.35 -19.95 -0.56
CA THR A 86 -7.42 -19.94 0.58
C THR A 86 -6.09 -19.24 0.28
N GLU A 87 -5.62 -19.28 -0.97
CA GLU A 87 -4.44 -18.51 -1.39
C GLU A 87 -4.74 -17.00 -1.36
N CYS A 88 -5.90 -16.56 -1.86
CA CYS A 88 -6.32 -15.16 -1.73
C CYS A 88 -6.35 -14.71 -0.26
N THR A 89 -6.94 -15.51 0.63
CA THR A 89 -6.95 -15.22 2.07
C THR A 89 -5.54 -15.10 2.65
N SER A 90 -4.63 -16.03 2.31
CA SER A 90 -3.24 -16.01 2.80
C SER A 90 -2.45 -14.80 2.27
N MET A 91 -2.59 -14.49 0.99
CA MET A 91 -1.97 -13.32 0.35
C MET A 91 -2.52 -12.01 0.93
N ALA A 92 -3.82 -11.95 1.24
CA ALA A 92 -4.44 -10.80 1.88
C ALA A 92 -3.90 -10.55 3.30
N MET A 93 -3.74 -11.61 4.10
CA MET A 93 -3.08 -11.51 5.41
C MET A 93 -1.64 -11.02 5.29
N THR A 94 -0.91 -11.47 4.26
CA THR A 94 0.45 -10.97 3.98
C THR A 94 0.44 -9.49 3.61
N CYS A 95 -0.51 -9.05 2.78
CA CYS A 95 -0.71 -7.66 2.39
C CYS A 95 -0.99 -6.76 3.61
N LEU A 96 -1.87 -7.20 4.51
CA LEU A 96 -2.17 -6.48 5.77
C LEU A 96 -0.93 -6.34 6.67
N ARG A 97 -0.12 -7.39 6.78
CA ARG A 97 1.15 -7.34 7.53
C ARG A 97 2.12 -6.32 6.92
N LEU A 98 2.27 -6.33 5.59
CA LEU A 98 3.11 -5.34 4.89
C LEU A 98 2.61 -3.91 5.13
N HIS A 99 1.29 -3.71 5.09
CA HIS A 99 0.69 -2.41 5.39
C HIS A 99 1.01 -1.95 6.81
N SER A 100 0.91 -2.84 7.81
CA SER A 100 1.25 -2.49 9.20
C SER A 100 2.73 -2.12 9.38
N GLU A 101 3.63 -2.83 8.69
CA GLU A 101 5.07 -2.55 8.75
C GLU A 101 5.37 -1.18 8.12
N MET A 102 4.83 -0.91 6.94
CA MET A 102 4.97 0.39 6.26
C MET A 102 4.39 1.52 7.12
N ALA A 103 3.24 1.32 7.75
CA ALA A 103 2.63 2.31 8.65
C ALA A 103 3.54 2.61 9.85
N LEU A 104 4.12 1.59 10.49
CA LEU A 104 5.07 1.77 11.59
C LEU A 104 6.33 2.53 11.15
N GLN A 105 6.88 2.18 9.98
CA GLN A 105 8.03 2.88 9.42
C GLN A 105 7.72 4.34 9.07
N THR A 106 6.51 4.61 8.57
CA THR A 106 6.03 5.96 8.26
C THR A 106 5.87 6.80 9.52
N SER A 107 5.31 6.24 10.59
CA SER A 107 5.22 6.92 11.90
C SER A 107 6.58 7.32 12.43
N ARG A 108 7.58 6.42 12.37
CA ARG A 108 8.96 6.73 12.78
C ARG A 108 9.58 7.84 11.92
N ALA A 109 9.28 7.86 10.61
CA ALA A 109 9.74 8.92 9.72
C ALA A 109 9.11 10.28 10.07
N LEU A 110 7.81 10.31 10.40
CA LEU A 110 7.12 11.51 10.87
C LEU A 110 7.73 12.05 12.16
N GLU A 111 7.93 11.20 13.17
CA GLU A 111 8.56 11.59 14.44
C GLU A 111 9.97 12.20 14.22
N SER A 112 10.78 11.59 13.33
CA SER A 112 12.11 12.12 13.02
C SER A 112 12.08 13.48 12.32
N ALA A 113 11.06 13.73 11.50
CA ALA A 113 10.87 15.01 10.80
C ALA A 113 10.44 16.12 11.76
N ASP A 114 9.62 15.79 12.77
CA ASP A 114 9.21 16.72 13.82
C ASP A 114 10.39 17.09 14.73
N HIS A 115 11.22 16.12 15.13
CA HIS A 115 12.43 16.37 15.92
C HIS A 115 13.49 17.18 15.18
N SER A 116 13.50 17.17 13.84
CA SER A 116 14.44 17.97 13.04
C SER A 116 14.02 19.44 12.88
N LYS A 117 12.78 19.78 13.26
CA LYS A 117 12.23 21.15 13.20
C LYS A 117 12.28 21.89 14.55
N ALA A 118 12.69 21.21 15.63
CA ALA A 118 12.88 21.76 16.98
C ALA A 118 14.35 22.14 17.22
#